data_AF-A0A545TL12-F1
#
_entry.id   AF-A0A545TL12-F1
#
_cell.length_a   1.000
_cell.length_b   1.000
_cell.length_c   1.000
_cell.angle_alpha   90.00
_cell.angle_beta   90.00
_cell.angle_gamma   90.00
#
_symmetry.space_group_name_H-M   'P 1'
#
loop_
_entity.id
_entity.type
_entity.pdbx_description
1 polymer ?
#
loop_
_entity_poly.entity_id
_entity_poly.type
_entity_poly.pdbx_seq_one_letter_code
_entity_poly.pdbx_strand_id
1 'polypeptide(L)'
;MFHRKIAKLAAAAGVMALLTLSSAKAETVSTDLRVELRQAVTAYIDSHSSDGAFLFQNPVNDQVLIYDLSEAFTLVVKAGEKFVLCSSFQTPEGKTTYMDFLIDRSHGEARVVEVFAGRRSITREMVEAHKLTESRSAAMQ
;
A
#
# COMPACT_ATOMS: atom_id res chain seq x y z
N MET A 1 -19.57 -58.95 53.97
CA MET A 1 -19.48 -57.49 53.73
C MET A 1 -18.07 -57.20 53.21
N PHE A 2 -17.72 -57.36 51.94
CA PHE A 2 -18.15 -56.66 50.72
C PHE A 2 -18.18 -55.13 50.84
N HIS A 3 -17.07 -54.48 50.43
CA HIS A 3 -16.96 -53.49 49.33
C HIS A 3 -15.65 -52.66 49.52
N ARG A 4 -14.60 -52.87 48.71
CA ARG A 4 -14.27 -52.16 47.45
C ARG A 4 -14.36 -50.63 47.58
N LYS A 5 -13.26 -49.91 47.28
CA LYS A 5 -13.07 -49.03 46.09
C LYS A 5 -11.75 -48.23 46.23
N ILE A 6 -10.72 -48.57 45.45
CA ILE A 6 -10.31 -47.98 44.16
C ILE A 6 -9.57 -46.63 44.33
N ALA A 7 -8.25 -46.72 44.14
CA ALA A 7 -7.36 -45.61 43.84
C ALA A 7 -7.82 -44.89 42.56
N LYS A 8 -7.84 -43.56 42.60
CA LYS A 8 -7.96 -42.73 41.40
C LYS A 8 -6.69 -41.91 41.25
N LEU A 9 -5.81 -42.39 40.38
CA LEU A 9 -4.86 -41.54 39.67
C LEU A 9 -5.66 -40.47 38.93
N ALA A 10 -5.48 -39.21 39.31
CA ALA A 10 -5.91 -38.10 38.48
C ALA A 10 -4.85 -37.90 37.39
N ALA A 11 -5.13 -38.42 36.20
CA ALA A 11 -4.44 -38.05 34.99
C ALA A 11 -4.71 -36.57 34.70
N ALA A 12 -3.72 -35.71 34.93
CA ALA A 12 -3.72 -34.34 34.41
C ALA A 12 -3.42 -34.40 32.91
N ALA A 13 -4.47 -34.67 32.13
CA ALA A 13 -4.43 -34.63 30.68
C ALA A 13 -4.25 -33.16 30.23
N GLY A 14 -3.18 -32.93 29.47
CA GLY A 14 -2.76 -31.63 29.00
C GLY A 14 -3.79 -30.95 28.10
N VAL A 15 -3.97 -29.65 28.34
CA VAL A 15 -4.49 -28.70 27.35
C VAL A 15 -3.27 -27.98 26.78
N MET A 16 -2.60 -28.63 25.83
CA MET A 16 -1.59 -27.98 25.01
C MET A 16 -2.35 -27.07 24.04
N ALA A 17 -2.49 -25.81 24.44
CA ALA A 17 -3.07 -24.77 23.62
C ALA A 17 -2.32 -24.72 22.29
N LEU A 18 -3.01 -25.15 21.23
CA LEU A 18 -2.63 -24.94 19.85
C LEU A 18 -2.63 -23.44 19.61
N LEU A 19 -1.49 -22.79 19.86
CA LEU A 19 -1.15 -21.51 19.26
C LEU A 19 -1.10 -21.78 17.75
N THR A 20 -2.23 -21.58 17.08
CA THR A 20 -2.28 -21.42 15.63
C THR A 20 -1.44 -20.19 15.32
N LEU A 21 -0.14 -20.42 15.11
CA LEU A 21 0.78 -19.50 14.46
C LEU A 21 0.21 -19.24 13.08
N SER A 22 -0.70 -18.27 12.98
CA SER A 22 -1.12 -17.72 11.71
C SER A 22 0.15 -17.10 11.14
N SER A 23 0.75 -17.80 10.18
CA SER A 23 1.90 -17.30 9.45
C SER A 23 1.41 -16.03 8.77
N ALA A 24 1.74 -14.88 9.35
CA ALA A 24 1.51 -13.57 8.75
C ALA A 24 2.36 -13.54 7.47
N LYS A 25 1.77 -14.03 6.38
CA LYS A 25 2.36 -13.89 5.06
C LYS A 25 2.42 -12.39 4.81
N ALA A 26 3.63 -11.85 4.72
CA ALA A 26 3.84 -10.53 4.18
C ALA A 26 3.12 -10.49 2.83
N GLU A 27 2.01 -9.75 2.76
CA GLU A 27 1.15 -9.71 1.60
C GLU A 27 1.91 -9.03 0.47
N THR A 28 2.55 -9.82 -0.37
CA THR A 28 3.19 -9.32 -1.57
C THR A 28 2.09 -8.90 -2.54
N VAL A 29 2.18 -7.66 -3.04
CA VAL A 29 1.23 -7.14 -4.05
C VAL A 29 1.20 -8.10 -5.23
N SER A 30 0.05 -8.75 -5.45
CA SER A 30 -0.15 -9.75 -6.49
C SER A 30 0.04 -9.15 -7.88
N THR A 31 0.33 -9.99 -8.88
CA THR A 31 0.46 -9.55 -10.27
C THR A 31 -0.80 -8.85 -10.76
N ASP A 32 -1.98 -9.42 -10.47
CA ASP A 32 -3.27 -8.86 -10.88
C ASP A 32 -3.49 -7.48 -10.27
N LEU A 33 -3.18 -7.32 -8.98
CA LEU A 33 -3.27 -6.03 -8.30
C LEU A 33 -2.29 -5.02 -8.90
N ARG A 34 -1.07 -5.42 -9.27
CA ARG A 34 -0.12 -4.51 -9.96
C ARG A 34 -0.66 -4.05 -11.31
N VAL A 35 -1.32 -4.93 -12.06
CA VAL A 35 -1.95 -4.57 -13.33
C VAL A 35 -3.08 -3.58 -13.10
N GLU A 36 -3.95 -3.84 -12.13
CA GLU A 36 -5.06 -2.96 -11.75
C GLU A 36 -4.58 -1.56 -11.36
N LEU A 37 -3.56 -1.46 -10.48
CA LEU A 37 -2.98 -0.19 -10.06
C LEU A 37 -2.35 0.58 -11.23
N ARG A 38 -1.67 -0.12 -12.15
CA ARG A 38 -1.09 0.51 -13.35
C ARG A 38 -2.17 1.06 -14.26
N GLN A 39 -3.25 0.31 -14.49
CA GLN A 39 -4.38 0.76 -15.28
C GLN A 39 -5.03 2.01 -14.69
N ALA A 40 -5.21 2.06 -13.37
CA ALA A 40 -5.75 3.24 -12.69
C ALA A 40 -4.87 4.48 -12.90
N VAL A 41 -3.54 4.33 -12.82
CA VAL A 41 -2.61 5.44 -13.04
C VAL A 41 -2.54 5.83 -14.52
N THR A 42 -2.54 4.89 -15.46
CA THR A 42 -2.64 5.18 -16.90
C THR A 42 -3.88 6.02 -17.19
N ALA A 43 -5.06 5.56 -16.73
CA ALA A 43 -6.31 6.27 -16.96
C ALA A 43 -6.31 7.68 -16.33
N TYR A 44 -5.67 7.83 -15.17
CA TYR A 44 -5.49 9.13 -14.55
C TYR A 44 -4.59 10.04 -15.39
N ILE A 45 -3.42 9.55 -15.82
CA ILE A 45 -2.50 10.32 -16.66
C ILE A 45 -3.19 10.74 -17.96
N ASP A 46 -3.86 9.81 -18.64
CA ASP A 46 -4.55 10.06 -19.90
C ASP A 46 -5.66 11.12 -19.75
N SER A 47 -6.46 11.03 -18.69
CA SER A 47 -7.55 11.99 -18.42
C SER A 47 -7.06 13.39 -18.01
N HIS A 48 -5.80 13.51 -17.61
CA HIS A 48 -5.16 14.77 -17.24
C HIS A 48 -4.09 15.19 -18.24
N SER A 49 -4.07 14.60 -19.44
CA SER A 49 -3.12 14.96 -20.49
C SER A 49 -3.79 15.74 -21.61
N SER A 50 -3.04 16.66 -22.21
CA SER A 50 -3.41 17.35 -23.46
C SER A 50 -2.24 17.26 -24.43
N ASP A 51 -2.52 16.89 -25.67
CA ASP A 51 -1.51 16.73 -26.73
C ASP A 51 -0.33 15.81 -26.34
N GLY A 52 -0.61 14.80 -25.50
CA GLY A 52 0.38 13.84 -25.01
C GLY A 52 1.21 14.29 -23.81
N ALA A 53 1.04 15.54 -23.34
CA ALA A 53 1.70 16.06 -22.16
C ALA A 53 0.76 16.03 -20.95
N PHE A 54 1.28 15.56 -19.80
CA PHE A 54 0.55 15.51 -18.55
C PHE A 54 0.46 16.89 -17.90
N LEU A 55 -0.76 17.32 -17.59
CA LEU A 55 -1.06 18.60 -16.97
C LEU A 55 -1.27 18.39 -15.46
N PHE A 56 -0.35 18.90 -14.66
CA PHE A 56 -0.41 18.83 -13.21
C PHE A 56 -0.81 20.19 -12.64
N GLN A 57 -1.97 20.26 -11.99
CA GLN A 57 -2.35 21.44 -11.20
C GLN A 57 -1.63 21.39 -9.84
N ASN A 58 -0.71 22.32 -9.61
CA ASN A 58 -0.03 22.45 -8.34
C ASN A 58 -0.97 23.05 -7.28
N PRO A 59 -1.34 22.29 -6.23
CA PRO A 59 -2.31 22.76 -5.24
C PRO A 59 -1.76 23.84 -4.30
N VAL A 60 -0.44 24.13 -4.34
CA VAL A 60 0.18 25.13 -3.47
C VAL A 60 0.03 26.55 -4.04
N ASN A 61 0.03 26.69 -5.36
CA ASN A 61 0.10 27.99 -6.03
C ASN A 61 -0.82 28.11 -7.26
N ASP A 62 -1.71 27.14 -7.46
CA ASP A 62 -2.68 27.06 -8.56
C ASP A 62 -2.07 27.11 -9.98
N GLN A 63 -0.77 26.83 -10.11
CA GLN A 63 -0.10 26.76 -11.42
C GLN A 63 -0.33 25.41 -12.08
N VAL A 64 -0.63 25.43 -13.38
CA VAL A 64 -0.58 24.24 -14.22
C VAL A 64 0.85 24.04 -14.71
N LEU A 65 1.42 22.89 -14.36
CA LEU A 65 2.75 22.47 -14.77
C LEU A 65 2.60 21.38 -15.84
N ILE A 66 3.45 21.44 -16.86
CA ILE A 66 3.45 20.51 -17.99
C ILE A 66 4.59 19.52 -17.79
N TYR A 67 4.28 18.24 -17.98
CA TYR A 67 5.23 17.16 -17.78
C TYR A 67 5.12 16.12 -18.89
N ASP A 68 6.27 15.66 -19.38
CA ASP A 68 6.36 14.54 -20.30
C ASP A 68 6.63 13.25 -19.53
N LEU A 69 5.83 12.22 -19.78
CA LEU A 69 6.03 10.92 -19.14
C LEU A 69 7.33 10.29 -19.64
N SER A 70 8.30 10.09 -18.74
CA SER A 70 9.61 9.51 -19.07
C SER A 70 9.66 8.01 -18.79
N GLU A 71 9.17 7.59 -17.62
CA GLU A 71 9.11 6.18 -17.25
C GLU A 71 7.87 5.93 -16.40
N ALA A 72 7.00 5.04 -16.87
CA ALA A 72 5.82 4.64 -16.14
C ALA A 72 6.12 3.52 -15.14
N PHE A 73 5.60 3.66 -13.93
CA PHE A 73 5.39 2.55 -12.99
C PHE A 73 6.66 1.89 -12.45
N THR A 74 7.64 2.70 -12.09
CA THR A 74 8.94 2.31 -11.53
C THR A 74 8.80 1.51 -10.22
N LEU A 75 7.82 1.84 -9.37
CA LEU A 75 7.66 1.20 -8.06
C LEU A 75 6.21 1.22 -7.60
N VAL A 76 5.79 0.14 -6.93
CA VAL A 76 4.54 0.05 -6.16
C VAL A 76 4.88 -0.17 -4.69
N VAL A 77 4.31 0.65 -3.82
CA VAL A 77 4.49 0.59 -2.36
C VAL A 77 3.12 0.50 -1.68
N LYS A 78 2.95 -0.41 -0.72
CA LYS A 78 1.75 -0.45 0.14
C LYS A 78 1.93 0.53 1.30
N ALA A 79 0.92 1.37 1.55
CA ALA A 79 0.86 2.33 2.64
C ALA A 79 -0.49 2.17 3.36
N GLY A 80 -0.54 1.25 4.33
CA GLY A 80 -1.79 0.82 4.95
C GLY A 80 -2.71 0.15 3.94
N GLU A 81 -3.95 0.60 3.84
CA GLU A 81 -4.95 0.12 2.87
C GLU A 81 -4.81 0.76 1.48
N LYS A 82 -3.90 1.73 1.34
CA LYS A 82 -3.64 2.43 0.08
C LYS A 82 -2.36 1.94 -0.58
N PHE A 83 -2.22 2.29 -1.85
CA PHE A 83 -1.02 2.01 -2.64
C PHE A 83 -0.44 3.30 -3.16
N VAL A 84 0.88 3.36 -3.26
CA VAL A 84 1.59 4.44 -3.94
C VAL A 84 2.30 3.85 -5.13
N LEU A 85 2.06 4.42 -6.31
CA LEU A 85 2.70 4.03 -7.55
C LEU A 85 3.53 5.19 -8.07
N CYS A 86 4.83 4.97 -8.28
CA CYS A 86 5.77 5.99 -8.74
C CYS A 86 5.94 5.91 -10.25
N SER A 87 5.91 7.07 -10.91
CA SER A 87 6.40 7.25 -12.28
C SER A 87 7.38 8.43 -12.33
N SER A 88 8.24 8.45 -13.34
CA SER A 88 9.13 9.60 -13.61
C SER A 88 8.64 10.39 -14.82
N PHE A 89 8.74 11.70 -14.70
CA PHE A 89 8.35 12.67 -15.71
C PHE A 89 9.50 13.63 -15.96
N GLN A 90 9.47 14.33 -17.08
CA GLN A 90 10.38 15.41 -17.41
C GLN A 90 9.62 16.72 -17.54
N THR A 91 10.23 17.79 -17.04
CA THR A 91 9.81 19.17 -17.34
C THR A 91 10.22 19.54 -18.76
N PRO A 92 9.68 20.64 -19.36
CA PRO A 92 10.12 21.13 -20.66
C PRO A 92 11.62 21.43 -20.72
N GLU A 93 12.26 21.74 -19.59
CA GLU A 93 13.71 21.97 -19.48
C GLU A 93 14.52 20.67 -19.37
N GLY A 94 13.88 19.49 -19.47
CA GLY A 94 14.52 18.18 -19.39
C GLY A 94 14.84 17.71 -17.97
N LYS A 95 14.41 18.44 -16.92
CA LYS A 95 14.62 18.02 -15.53
C LYS A 95 13.65 16.90 -15.14
N THR A 96 14.17 15.78 -14.66
CA THR A 96 13.36 14.68 -14.11
C THR A 96 12.65 15.09 -12.82
N THR A 97 11.35 14.80 -12.75
CA THR A 97 10.49 14.92 -11.58
C THR A 97 9.81 13.58 -11.33
N TYR A 98 9.87 13.07 -10.10
CA TYR A 98 9.11 11.88 -9.72
C TYR A 98 7.72 12.27 -9.27
N MET A 99 6.71 11.56 -9.75
CA MET A 99 5.33 11.69 -9.29
C MET A 99 4.91 10.41 -8.59
N ASP A 100 4.45 10.57 -7.35
CA ASP A 100 3.90 9.48 -6.56
C ASP A 100 2.36 9.58 -6.61
N PHE A 101 1.71 8.58 -7.21
CA PHE A 101 0.25 8.48 -7.33
C PHE A 101 -0.29 7.68 -6.15
N LEU A 102 -1.08 8.30 -5.29
CA LEU A 102 -1.78 7.65 -4.19
C LEU A 102 -3.07 7.03 -4.71
N ILE A 103 -3.25 5.74 -4.47
CA ILE A 103 -4.33 4.93 -5.01
C ILE A 103 -5.14 4.34 -3.86
N ASP A 104 -6.46 4.51 -3.91
CA ASP A 104 -7.42 3.86 -3.02
C ASP A 104 -8.13 2.71 -3.77
N ARG A 105 -8.39 1.60 -3.06
CA ARG A 105 -9.11 0.42 -3.55
C ARG A 105 -10.27 0.01 -2.63
N SER A 106 -10.65 0.87 -1.68
CA SER A 106 -11.70 0.62 -0.68
C SER A 106 -13.06 0.23 -1.27
N HIS A 107 -13.32 0.59 -2.54
CA HIS A 107 -14.57 0.30 -3.25
C HIS A 107 -14.46 -0.81 -4.31
N GLY A 108 -13.42 -1.66 -4.24
CA GLY A 108 -13.22 -2.77 -5.18
C GLY A 108 -12.62 -2.36 -6.53
N GLU A 109 -12.39 -1.07 -6.75
CA GLU A 109 -11.72 -0.51 -7.92
C GLU A 109 -10.58 0.40 -7.49
N ALA A 110 -9.40 0.22 -8.08
CA ALA A 110 -8.28 1.13 -7.91
C ALA A 110 -8.56 2.51 -8.54
N ARG A 111 -8.41 3.58 -7.76
CA ARG A 111 -8.53 4.97 -8.22
C ARG A 111 -7.44 5.84 -7.64
N VAL A 112 -6.83 6.67 -8.49
CA VAL A 112 -5.90 7.72 -8.03
C VAL A 112 -6.71 8.76 -7.26
N VAL A 113 -6.35 9.00 -6.01
CA VAL A 113 -6.99 9.99 -5.12
C VAL A 113 -6.12 11.22 -4.90
N GLU A 114 -4.80 11.10 -5.08
CA GLU A 114 -3.88 12.22 -4.93
C GLU A 114 -2.59 11.97 -5.72
N VAL A 115 -1.93 13.05 -6.15
CA VAL A 115 -0.63 13.01 -6.83
C VAL A 115 0.36 13.93 -6.13
N PHE A 116 1.54 13.39 -5.81
CA PHE A 116 2.63 14.12 -5.19
C PHE A 116 3.78 14.32 -6.18
N ALA A 117 3.85 15.49 -6.82
CA ALA A 117 4.97 15.84 -7.69
C ALA A 117 6.19 16.30 -6.89
N GLY A 118 7.30 15.58 -6.99
CA GLY A 118 8.58 15.93 -6.33
C GLY A 118 8.57 15.86 -4.81
N ARG A 119 7.52 15.30 -4.17
CA ARG A 119 7.35 15.26 -2.71
C ARG A 119 7.44 13.84 -2.14
N ARG A 120 8.50 13.12 -2.48
CA ARG A 120 8.75 11.74 -2.01
C ARG A 120 8.83 11.59 -0.49
N SER A 121 9.12 12.68 0.24
CA SER A 121 9.09 12.68 1.71
C SER A 121 7.71 12.34 2.26
N ILE A 122 6.63 12.82 1.63
CA ILE A 122 5.25 12.55 2.04
C ILE A 122 4.96 11.05 1.93
N THR A 123 5.27 10.44 0.77
CA THR A 123 5.15 9.00 0.56
C THR A 123 5.91 8.20 1.63
N ARG A 124 7.14 8.62 1.95
CA ARG A 124 7.94 7.96 2.99
C ARG A 124 7.27 8.07 4.37
N GLU A 125 6.83 9.26 4.75
CA GLU A 125 6.15 9.50 6.03
C GLU A 125 4.87 8.67 6.16
N MET A 126 4.06 8.57 5.09
CA MET A 126 2.87 7.73 5.06
C MET A 126 3.22 6.25 5.31
N VAL A 127 4.23 5.74 4.62
CA VAL A 127 4.69 4.34 4.77
C VAL A 127 5.23 4.09 6.17
N GLU A 128 6.01 5.02 6.72
CA GLU A 128 6.56 4.92 8.07
C GLU A 128 5.47 4.97 9.16
N ALA A 129 4.50 5.87 9.03
CA ALA A 129 3.38 5.99 9.96
C ALA A 129 2.54 4.69 10.03
N HIS A 130 2.32 4.04 8.88
CA HIS A 130 1.61 2.76 8.84
C HIS A 130 2.41 1.62 9.48
N LYS A 131 3.71 1.52 9.21
CA LYS A 131 4.58 0.53 9.87
C LYS A 131 4.57 0.66 11.40
N LEU A 132 4.56 1.90 11.91
CA LEU A 132 4.49 2.16 13.35
C LEU A 132 3.12 1.75 13.94
N THR A 133 2.04 1.91 13.19
CA THR A 133 0.70 1.52 13.62
C THR A 133 0.55 -0.01 13.68
N GLU A 134 1.03 -0.72 12.66
CA GLU A 134 1.02 -2.19 12.61
C GLU A 134 1.86 -2.80 13.75
N SER A 135 3.06 -2.26 14.02
CA SER A 135 3.92 -2.76 15.08
C SER A 135 3.33 -2.56 16.49
N ARG A 136 2.59 -1.45 16.71
CA ARG A 136 1.85 -1.23 17.95
C ARG A 136 0.68 -2.20 18.12
N SER A 137 -0.08 -2.45 17.07
CA SER A 137 -1.19 -3.42 17.11
C SER A 137 -0.69 -4.84 17.38
N ALA A 138 0.46 -5.22 16.84
CA ALA A 138 1.05 -6.54 17.06
C ALA A 138 1.61 -6.71 18.49
N ALA A 139 2.05 -5.62 19.13
CA ALA A 139 2.55 -5.66 20.51
C ALA A 139 1.45 -5.71 21.58
N MET A 140 0.18 -5.49 21.21
CA MET A 140 -0.97 -5.52 22.11
C MET A 140 -1.77 -6.84 22.06
N GLN A 141 -1.39 -7.77 21.17
CA GLN A 141 -1.96 -9.12 21.06
C GLN A 141 -1.06 -10.13 21.78
#